data_AF-A0A9E3VQB3-F1
#
_entry.id   AF-A0A9E3VQB3-F1
#
_cell.length_a   1.000
_cell.length_b   1.000
_cell.length_c   1.000
_cell.angle_alpha   90.00
_cell.angle_beta   90.00
_cell.angle_gamma   90.00
#
_symmetry.space_group_name_H-M   'P 1'
#
loop_
_entity.id
_entity.type
_entity.pdbx_description
1 polymer ?
#
loop_
_entity_poly.entity_id
_entity_poly.type
_entity_poly.pdbx_seq_one_letter_code
_entity_poly.pdbx_strand_id
1 'polypeptide(L)'
;EFAEWFKGKYGAEEIFVPLEPREEHMTNWLNAIRSRGPVHCDAETAYRAMVTTKLGCDAWRQDKTLFWDNAKECQVRKHPRPNRSSRWPQEKEV
;
A
#
# COMPACT_ATOMS: atom_id res chain seq x y z
N GLU A 1 6.84 -3.89 -22.40
CA GLU A 1 7.16 -4.20 -20.99
C GLU A 1 5.93 -4.24 -20.07
N PHE A 2 5.46 -3.15 -19.44
CA PHE A 2 4.29 -3.23 -18.52
C PHE A 2 3.02 -3.73 -19.21
N ALA A 3 2.70 -3.21 -20.40
CA ALA A 3 1.51 -3.62 -21.15
C ALA A 3 1.52 -5.12 -21.50
N GLU A 4 2.69 -5.67 -21.84
CA GLU A 4 2.86 -7.09 -22.15
C GLU A 4 2.71 -7.95 -20.89
N TRP A 5 3.32 -7.53 -19.77
CA TRP A 5 3.15 -8.20 -18.48
C TRP A 5 1.67 -8.20 -18.06
N PHE A 6 0.99 -7.05 -18.19
CA PHE A 6 -0.41 -6.90 -17.80
C PHE A 6 -1.31 -7.80 -18.65
N LYS A 7 -1.13 -7.79 -19.98
CA LYS A 7 -1.84 -8.68 -20.90
C LYS A 7 -1.54 -10.16 -20.62
N GLY A 8 -0.29 -10.51 -20.28
CA GLY A 8 0.08 -11.85 -19.86
C GLY A 8 -0.58 -12.29 -18.55
N LYS A 9 -0.69 -11.38 -17.57
CA LYS A 9 -1.25 -11.68 -16.24
C LYS A 9 -2.78 -11.76 -16.24
N TYR A 10 -3.44 -10.87 -16.97
CA TYR A 10 -4.89 -10.69 -16.92
C TYR A 10 -5.61 -11.12 -18.20
N GLY A 11 -4.88 -11.47 -19.26
CA GLY A 11 -5.44 -11.90 -20.55
C GLY A 11 -6.07 -10.78 -21.38
N ALA A 12 -6.02 -9.53 -20.91
CA ALA A 12 -6.63 -8.37 -21.54
C ALA A 12 -5.76 -7.13 -21.39
N GLU A 13 -5.96 -6.15 -22.28
CA GLU A 13 -5.25 -4.85 -22.22
C GLU A 13 -5.88 -3.91 -21.18
N GLU A 14 -7.13 -4.17 -20.82
CA GLU A 14 -7.85 -3.50 -19.75
C GLU A 14 -8.68 -4.51 -18.95
N ILE A 15 -8.92 -4.22 -17.67
CA ILE A 15 -9.83 -5.00 -16.84
C ILE A 15 -10.82 -4.05 -16.17
N PHE A 16 -12.05 -4.51 -16.05
CA PHE A 16 -13.02 -3.86 -15.17
C PHE A 16 -12.92 -4.50 -13.79
N VAL A 17 -12.60 -3.69 -12.78
CA VAL A 17 -12.61 -4.14 -11.38
C VAL A 17 -14.01 -3.87 -10.83
N PRO A 18 -14.82 -4.91 -10.56
CA PRO A 18 -16.16 -4.70 -10.03
C PRO A 18 -16.10 -4.05 -8.65
N LEU A 19 -17.04 -3.14 -8.40
CA LEU A 19 -17.22 -2.55 -7.09
C LEU A 19 -17.89 -3.57 -6.17
N GLU A 20 -17.16 -4.03 -5.16
CA GLU A 20 -17.74 -4.79 -4.07
C GLU A 20 -18.51 -3.84 -3.14
N PRO A 21 -19.75 -4.17 -2.73
CA PRO A 21 -20.45 -3.42 -1.70
C PRO A 21 -19.64 -3.40 -0.41
N ARG A 22 -19.42 -2.21 0.15
CA ARG A 22 -18.72 -2.03 1.43
C ARG A 22 -19.61 -1.29 2.40
N GLU A 23 -19.50 -1.69 3.64
CA GLU A 23 -20.17 -1.02 4.74
C GLU A 23 -19.60 0.39 4.96
N GLU A 24 -20.48 1.33 5.29
CA GLU A 24 -20.11 2.68 5.70
C GLU A 24 -19.20 2.66 6.93
N HIS A 25 -18.27 3.62 7.01
CA HIS A 25 -17.21 3.65 8.03
C HIS A 25 -17.74 3.49 9.47
N MET A 26 -18.75 4.28 9.84
CA MET A 26 -19.32 4.26 11.19
C MET A 26 -20.11 2.98 11.48
N THR A 27 -20.81 2.46 10.48
CA THR A 27 -21.59 1.22 10.63
C THR A 27 -20.63 0.05 10.87
N ASN A 28 -19.53 -0.01 10.11
CA ASN A 28 -18.48 -1.02 10.30
C ASN A 28 -17.86 -0.97 11.69
N TRP A 29 -17.52 0.23 12.16
CA TRP A 29 -16.97 0.40 13.51
C TRP A 29 -17.94 -0.06 14.61
N LEU A 30 -19.22 0.33 14.53
CA LEU A 30 -20.23 -0.08 15.50
C LEU A 30 -20.47 -1.60 15.48
N ASN A 31 -20.47 -2.21 14.29
CA ASN A 31 -20.66 -3.65 14.14
C ASN A 31 -19.47 -4.45 14.66
N ALA A 32 -18.24 -3.98 14.43
CA ALA A 32 -17.04 -4.54 15.02
C ALA A 32 -17.09 -4.53 16.56
N ILE A 33 -17.56 -3.44 17.18
CA ILE A 33 -17.73 -3.36 18.64
C ILE A 33 -18.74 -4.40 19.14
N ARG A 34 -19.92 -4.49 18.51
CA ARG A 34 -20.99 -5.40 18.93
C ARG A 34 -20.59 -6.87 18.82
N SER A 35 -19.92 -7.22 17.72
CA SER A 35 -19.55 -8.59 17.38
C SER A 35 -18.18 -9.01 17.91
N ARG A 36 -17.35 -8.05 18.37
CA ARG A 36 -15.91 -8.23 18.57
C ARG A 36 -15.17 -8.65 17.28
N GLY A 37 -15.67 -8.20 16.12
CA GLY A 37 -15.09 -8.43 14.80
C GLY A 37 -14.03 -7.40 14.40
N PRO A 38 -13.39 -7.58 13.23
CA PRO A 38 -12.40 -6.63 12.70
C PRO A 38 -13.07 -5.38 12.10
N VAL A 39 -12.33 -4.27 12.09
CA VAL A 39 -12.67 -3.04 11.34
C VAL A 39 -11.94 -3.02 10.00
N HIS A 40 -12.50 -2.36 8.99
CA HIS A 40 -11.84 -2.21 7.68
C HIS A 40 -10.58 -1.33 7.72
N CYS A 41 -10.52 -0.36 8.64
CA CYS A 41 -9.36 0.50 8.85
C CYS A 41 -8.85 0.31 10.28
N ASP A 42 -8.00 -0.69 10.46
CA ASP A 42 -7.40 -1.00 11.75
C ASP A 42 -6.22 -0.08 12.10
N ALA A 43 -5.70 -0.25 13.31
CA ALA A 43 -4.60 0.58 13.81
C ALA A 43 -3.34 0.46 12.93
N GLU A 44 -3.04 -0.73 12.41
CA GLU A 44 -1.87 -0.95 11.55
C GLU A 44 -2.04 -0.25 10.19
N THR A 45 -3.22 -0.35 9.57
CA THR A 45 -3.54 0.34 8.32
C THR A 45 -3.46 1.85 8.50
N ALA A 46 -4.05 2.38 9.58
CA ALA A 46 -3.97 3.80 9.92
C ALA A 46 -2.52 4.25 10.16
N TYR A 47 -1.73 3.46 10.89
CA TYR A 47 -0.31 3.72 11.14
C TYR A 47 0.49 3.85 9.84
N ARG A 48 0.34 2.89 8.91
CA ARG A 48 1.03 2.91 7.61
C ARG A 48 0.65 4.15 6.78
N ALA A 49 -0.61 4.57 6.83
CA ALA A 49 -1.07 5.79 6.16
C ALA A 49 -0.44 7.05 6.78
N MET A 50 -0.38 7.13 8.10
CA MET A 50 0.22 8.25 8.84
C MET A 50 1.73 8.38 8.60
N VAL A 51 2.46 7.25 8.62
CA VAL A 51 3.88 7.20 8.28
C VAL A 51 4.13 7.77 6.89
N THR A 52 3.35 7.33 5.90
CA THR A 52 3.48 7.79 4.52
C THR A 52 3.22 9.30 4.42
N THR A 53 2.19 9.80 5.11
CA THR A 53 1.84 11.23 5.16
C THR A 53 2.99 12.05 5.76
N LYS A 54 3.56 11.59 6.87
CA LYS A 54 4.70 12.26 7.52
C LYS A 54 5.94 12.27 6.62
N LEU A 55 6.26 11.14 5.99
CA LEU A 55 7.37 11.04 5.05
C LEU A 55 7.20 11.96 3.85
N GLY A 56 5.99 12.11 3.31
CA GLY A 56 5.70 13.07 2.24
C GLY A 56 5.98 14.51 2.68
N CYS A 57 5.50 14.89 3.86
CA CYS A 57 5.78 16.21 4.44
C CYS A 57 7.28 16.45 4.64
N ASP A 58 8.00 15.45 5.15
CA ASP A 58 9.43 15.57 5.45
C ASP A 58 10.29 15.57 4.20
N ALA A 59 9.93 14.77 3.19
CA ALA A 59 10.57 14.72 1.90
C ALA A 59 10.48 16.08 1.21
N TRP A 60 9.31 16.72 1.26
CA TRP A 60 9.10 18.07 0.74
C TRP A 60 9.95 19.11 1.49
N ARG A 61 9.96 19.09 2.83
CA ARG A 61 10.76 20.04 3.63
C ARG A 61 12.27 19.90 3.43
N GLN A 62 12.74 18.68 3.14
CA GLN A 62 14.17 18.38 3.02
C GLN A 62 14.66 18.40 1.56
N ASP A 63 13.76 18.55 0.60
CA ASP A 63 14.00 18.37 -0.83
C ASP A 63 14.73 17.04 -1.13
N LYS A 64 14.24 15.96 -0.52
CA LYS A 64 14.88 14.63 -0.59
C LYS A 64 13.86 13.53 -0.72
N THR A 65 14.21 12.48 -1.46
CA THR A 65 13.46 11.21 -1.42
C THR A 65 13.78 10.47 -0.12
N LEU A 66 12.74 10.16 0.66
CA LEU A 66 12.82 9.41 1.90
C LEU A 66 12.17 8.03 1.73
N PHE A 67 12.64 7.06 2.50
CA PHE A 67 12.11 5.70 2.48
C PHE A 67 11.76 5.23 3.89
N TRP A 68 10.86 4.25 3.99
CA TRP A 68 10.48 3.61 5.24
C TRP A 68 11.04 2.19 5.31
N ASP A 69 11.70 1.85 6.41
CA ASP A 69 12.05 0.47 6.76
C ASP A 69 10.96 -0.12 7.65
N ASN A 70 10.14 -1.01 7.09
CA ASN A 70 9.03 -1.65 7.83
C ASN A 70 9.52 -2.54 8.98
N ALA A 71 10.72 -3.12 8.89
CA ALA A 71 11.21 -4.01 9.93
C ALA A 71 11.77 -3.24 11.13
N LYS A 72 12.32 -2.04 10.89
CA LYS A 72 12.88 -1.16 11.92
C LYS A 72 11.93 -0.06 12.36
N GLU A 73 10.81 0.08 11.67
CA GLU A 73 9.82 1.13 11.87
C GLU A 73 10.44 2.53 11.92
N CYS A 74 11.31 2.83 10.96
CA CYS A 74 12.00 4.11 10.91
C CYS A 74 12.26 4.61 9.50
N GLN A 75 12.47 5.93 9.40
CA GLN A 75 12.87 6.58 8.17
C GLN A 75 14.33 6.22 7.83
N VAL A 76 14.56 5.85 6.57
CA VAL A 76 15.89 5.54 6.03
C VAL A 76 16.16 6.34 4.74
N ARG A 77 17.44 6.60 4.45
CA ARG A 77 17.88 7.37 3.26
C ARG A 77 18.11 6.52 2.02
N LYS A 78 18.23 5.20 2.19
CA LYS A 78 18.36 4.23 1.10
C LYS A 78 17.16 3.30 1.16
N HIS A 79 16.60 2.98 0.01
CA HIS A 79 15.46 2.08 -0.06
C HIS A 79 15.84 0.70 0.51
N PRO A 80 15.05 0.12 1.43
CA PRO A 80 15.42 -1.13 2.11
C PRO A 80 15.26 -2.39 1.24
N ARG A 81 14.43 -2.38 0.20
CA ARG A 81 14.36 -3.47 -0.79
C ARG A 81 15.41 -3.29 -1.88
N PRO A 82 16.22 -4.31 -2.22
CA PRO A 82 17.14 -4.28 -3.36
C PRO A 82 16.38 -4.27 -4.69
N ASN A 83 16.99 -3.64 -5.70
CA ASN A 83 16.58 -3.66 -7.11
C ASN A 83 15.17 -3.11 -7.44
N ARG A 84 15.06 -1.77 -7.47
CA ARG A 84 13.84 -1.03 -7.84
C ARG A 84 13.81 -0.55 -9.30
N SER A 85 14.68 -1.09 -10.16
CA SER A 85 14.77 -0.66 -11.57
C SER A 85 13.52 -1.01 -12.38
N SER A 86 12.78 -2.03 -11.97
CA SER A 86 11.57 -2.45 -12.67
C SER A 86 10.37 -1.54 -12.39
N ARG A 87 9.62 -1.24 -13.44
CA ARG A 87 8.36 -0.48 -13.40
C ARG A 87 7.14 -1.38 -13.14
N TRP A 88 7.32 -2.69 -13.00
CA TRP A 88 6.25 -3.67 -12.78
C TRP A 88 6.64 -4.71 -11.73
N PRO A 89 5.66 -5.39 -11.08
CA PRO A 89 5.96 -6.45 -10.12
C PRO A 89 6.84 -7.53 -10.78
N GLN A 90 8.00 -7.80 -10.17
CA GLN A 90 8.86 -8.91 -10.59
C GLN A 90 8.35 -10.19 -9.95
N GLU A 91 8.34 -11.29 -10.73
CA GLU A 91 8.12 -12.61 -10.17
C GLU A 91 9.26 -12.91 -9.19
N LYS A 92 8.96 -13.65 -8.12
CA LYS A 92 10.02 -14.08 -7.20
C LYS A 92 10.94 -15.02 -7.99
N GLU A 93 12.23 -14.71 -8.04
CA GLU A 93 13.23 -15.69 -8.44
C GLU A 93 13.10 -16.89 -7.48
N VAL A 94 12.82 -18.06 -8.05
CA VAL A 94 12.64 -19.33 -7.32
C VAL A 94 14.00 -19.94 -7.03
#